data_AF-A0A5C6LZM0-F1
#
_entry.id   AF-A0A5C6LZM0-F1
#
_cell.length_a   1.000
_cell.length_b   1.000
_cell.length_c   1.000
_cell.angle_alpha   90.00
_cell.angle_beta   90.00
_cell.angle_gamma   90.00
#
_symmetry.space_group_name_H-M   'P 1'
#
loop_
_entity.id
_entity.type
_entity.pdbx_description
1 polymer ?
#
loop_
_entity_poly.entity_id
_entity_poly.type
_entity_poly.pdbx_seq_one_letter_code
_entity_poly.pdbx_strand_id
1 'polypeptide(L)'
;MKLDALDTGIELRNKHLRENYLHTEKFPEASLKIEKIEKLNDQLADKSSAKENFVPVLTLRGKTMPIQGATYQIEGKTVTADFRIELLDFEIERPMFMGIKVVDAVLVHVQFEMGG
;
A
#
# COMPACT_ATOMS: atom_id res chain seq x y z
N MET A 1 -4.72 5.11 6.62
CA MET A 1 -5.34 3.79 6.92
C MET A 1 -4.83 3.32 8.26
N LYS A 2 -5.71 2.83 9.14
CA LYS A 2 -5.27 2.25 10.41
C LYS A 2 -4.64 0.88 10.18
N LEU A 3 -3.49 0.65 10.79
CA LEU A 3 -2.74 -0.61 10.63
C LEU A 3 -3.23 -1.73 11.59
N ASP A 4 -4.07 -1.38 12.57
CA ASP A 4 -4.74 -2.34 13.45
C ASP A 4 -5.78 -3.21 12.71
N ALA A 5 -6.28 -2.75 11.57
CA ALA A 5 -7.20 -3.49 10.70
C ALA A 5 -6.50 -4.55 9.83
N LEU A 6 -5.16 -4.64 9.88
CA LEU A 6 -4.41 -5.62 9.11
C LEU A 6 -4.70 -7.03 9.63
N ASP A 7 -5.35 -7.83 8.80
CA ASP A 7 -5.68 -9.23 9.08
C ASP A 7 -5.20 -10.11 7.93
N THR A 8 -4.44 -11.13 8.30
CA THR A 8 -3.86 -12.10 7.39
C THR A 8 -4.53 -13.48 7.51
N GLY A 9 -5.59 -13.62 8.33
CA GLY A 9 -6.26 -14.88 8.66
C GLY A 9 -5.49 -15.75 9.67
N ILE A 10 -4.38 -15.27 10.22
CA ILE A 10 -3.59 -15.95 11.27
C ILE A 10 -3.30 -14.95 12.38
N GLU A 11 -3.97 -15.11 13.52
CA GLU A 11 -3.89 -14.18 14.66
C GLU A 11 -2.46 -13.93 15.15
N LEU A 12 -1.66 -15.00 15.26
CA LEU A 12 -0.26 -14.86 15.69
C LEU A 12 0.59 -14.07 14.69
N ARG A 13 0.33 -14.24 13.37
CA ARG A 13 0.99 -13.47 12.32
C ARG A 13 0.57 -12.00 12.39
N ASN A 14 -0.71 -11.72 12.62
CA ASN A 14 -1.23 -10.37 12.79
C ASN A 14 -0.55 -9.68 13.98
N LYS A 15 -0.45 -10.36 15.13
CA LYS A 15 0.23 -9.85 16.31
C LYS A 15 1.71 -9.54 16.04
N HIS A 16 2.44 -10.48 15.44
CA HIS A 16 3.85 -10.25 15.10
C HIS A 16 4.03 -9.07 14.13
N LEU A 17 3.19 -8.95 13.11
CA LEU A 17 3.19 -7.82 12.18
C LEU A 17 2.97 -6.49 12.88
N ARG A 18 1.99 -6.42 13.79
CA ARG A 18 1.67 -5.19 14.53
C ARG A 18 2.74 -4.77 15.51
N GLU A 19 3.32 -5.72 16.24
CA GLU A 19 4.24 -5.45 17.36
C GLU A 19 5.71 -5.37 16.89
N ASN A 20 6.17 -6.34 16.11
CA ASN A 20 7.60 -6.52 15.80
C ASN A 20 8.04 -5.83 14.51
N TYR A 21 7.12 -5.65 13.55
CA TYR A 21 7.46 -5.17 12.21
C TYR A 21 6.95 -3.75 11.95
N LEU A 22 5.65 -3.51 12.14
CA LEU A 22 5.01 -2.23 11.85
C LEU A 22 5.01 -1.27 13.04
N HIS A 23 5.22 -1.78 14.26
CA HIS A 23 5.12 -1.02 15.52
C HIS A 23 3.87 -0.13 15.57
N THR A 24 2.71 -0.72 15.34
CA THR A 24 1.43 -0.01 15.17
C THR A 24 1.02 0.81 16.40
N GLU A 25 1.53 0.51 17.59
CA GLU A 25 1.34 1.39 18.77
C GLU A 25 2.03 2.76 18.61
N LYS A 26 3.20 2.80 17.95
CA LYS A 26 3.96 4.03 17.69
C LYS A 26 3.59 4.68 16.36
N PHE A 27 3.28 3.85 15.37
CA PHE A 27 2.89 4.27 14.02
C PHE A 27 1.53 3.66 13.68
N PRO A 28 0.42 4.18 14.23
CA PRO A 28 -0.90 3.57 14.08
C PRO A 28 -1.44 3.62 12.66
N GLU A 29 -0.88 4.50 11.83
CA GLU A 29 -1.38 4.79 10.50
C GLU A 29 -0.29 4.69 9.43
N ALA A 30 -0.67 4.16 8.27
CA ALA A 30 0.06 4.35 7.03
C ALA A 30 -0.73 5.31 6.14
N SER A 31 -0.02 6.13 5.36
CA SER A 31 -0.64 7.07 4.42
C SER A 31 -0.05 6.91 3.03
N LEU A 32 -0.93 6.87 2.04
CA LEU A 32 -0.57 6.92 0.63
C LEU A 32 -1.04 8.27 0.10
N LYS A 33 -0.11 9.10 -0.37
CA LYS A 33 -0.41 10.39 -0.99
C LYS A 33 -0.26 10.28 -2.48
N ILE A 34 -1.24 10.80 -3.20
CA ILE A 34 -1.24 10.88 -4.65
C ILE A 34 -1.31 12.36 -5.00
N GLU A 35 -0.17 12.97 -5.35
CA GLU A 35 -0.07 14.43 -5.45
C GLU A 35 -0.83 15.00 -6.66
N LYS A 36 -0.95 14.24 -7.75
CA LYS A 36 -1.72 14.66 -8.92
C LYS A 36 -2.04 13.47 -9.81
N ILE A 37 -3.32 13.17 -9.99
CA ILE A 37 -3.80 12.35 -11.11
C ILE A 37 -4.27 13.36 -12.16
N GLU A 38 -3.40 13.70 -13.11
CA GLU A 38 -3.67 14.78 -14.09
C GLU A 38 -4.94 14.52 -14.94
N LYS A 39 -5.38 13.27 -15.02
CA LYS A 39 -6.53 12.83 -15.81
C LYS A 39 -7.75 12.40 -15.00
N LEU A 40 -7.85 12.79 -13.72
CA LEU A 40 -8.97 12.34 -12.90
C LEU A 40 -10.33 12.83 -13.45
N ASN A 41 -10.36 14.03 -14.04
CA ASN A 41 -11.58 14.61 -14.62
C ASN A 41 -11.90 14.06 -16.03
N ASP A 42 -10.91 13.78 -16.87
CA ASP A 42 -11.14 13.26 -18.23
C ASP A 42 -11.49 11.75 -18.22
N GLN A 43 -10.92 10.96 -17.30
CA GLN A 43 -11.21 9.52 -17.16
C GLN A 43 -12.51 9.21 -16.40
N LEU A 44 -13.16 10.21 -15.80
CA LEU A 44 -14.54 10.07 -15.32
C LEU A 44 -15.55 10.20 -16.46
N ALA A 45 -15.19 10.91 -17.54
CA ALA A 45 -16.04 11.12 -18.71
C ALA A 45 -15.95 9.95 -19.71
N ASP A 46 -14.74 9.45 -19.96
CA ASP A 46 -14.52 8.22 -20.71
C ASP A 46 -14.38 7.06 -19.72
N LYS A 47 -15.23 6.03 -19.84
CA LYS A 47 -15.20 4.78 -19.06
C LYS A 47 -13.90 3.97 -19.31
N SER A 48 -12.75 4.59 -19.12
CA SER A 48 -11.46 4.03 -19.46
C SER A 48 -10.96 3.20 -18.29
N SER A 49 -11.25 1.90 -18.33
CA SER A 49 -10.69 0.85 -17.46
C SER A 49 -9.19 0.62 -17.70
N ALA A 50 -8.46 1.54 -18.32
CA ALA A 50 -7.06 1.35 -18.64
C ALA A 50 -6.20 1.56 -17.38
N LYS A 51 -5.25 0.65 -17.14
CA LYS A 51 -4.23 0.85 -16.11
C LYS A 51 -3.29 1.96 -16.54
N GLU A 52 -3.15 2.97 -15.70
CA GLU A 52 -2.22 4.09 -15.90
C GLU A 52 -1.11 4.09 -14.85
N ASN A 53 0.08 4.55 -15.23
CA ASN A 53 1.20 4.68 -14.31
C ASN A 53 1.07 5.96 -13.47
N PHE A 54 1.47 5.89 -12.21
CA PHE A 54 1.58 7.05 -11.33
C PHE A 54 2.72 6.84 -10.31
N VAL A 55 3.08 7.90 -9.59
CA VAL A 55 4.12 7.85 -8.55
C VAL A 55 3.52 8.31 -7.23
N PRO A 56 2.93 7.41 -6.43
CA PRO A 56 2.45 7.77 -5.12
C PRO A 56 3.60 7.93 -4.15
N VAL A 57 3.36 8.70 -3.08
CA VAL A 57 4.25 8.82 -1.93
C VAL A 57 3.67 8.00 -0.79
N LEU A 58 4.36 6.93 -0.40
CA LEU A 58 3.96 6.08 0.72
C LEU A 58 4.70 6.51 1.98
N THR A 59 3.94 6.68 3.06
CA THR A 59 4.47 6.80 4.42
C THR A 59 4.11 5.57 5.23
N LEU A 60 5.13 4.83 5.67
CA LEU A 60 5.00 3.62 6.48
C LEU A 60 6.09 3.63 7.56
N ARG A 61 5.72 3.35 8.82
CA ARG A 61 6.65 3.36 9.97
C ARG A 61 7.44 4.68 10.10
N GLY A 62 6.78 5.81 9.78
CA GLY A 62 7.40 7.14 9.82
C GLY A 62 8.38 7.44 8.67
N LYS A 63 8.63 6.50 7.76
CA LYS A 63 9.41 6.71 6.55
C LYS A 63 8.53 7.05 5.38
N THR A 64 8.89 8.09 4.65
CA THR A 64 8.16 8.59 3.48
C THR A 64 9.02 8.48 2.24
N MET A 65 8.52 7.83 1.19
CA MET A 65 9.23 7.70 -0.07
C MET A 65 8.28 7.56 -1.28
N PRO A 66 8.72 8.01 -2.47
CA PRO A 66 8.00 7.78 -3.71
C PRO A 66 8.08 6.30 -4.14
N ILE A 67 6.97 5.75 -4.62
CA ILE A 67 6.90 4.38 -5.14
C ILE A 67 6.88 4.44 -6.67
N GLN A 68 7.92 3.90 -7.30
CA GLN A 68 8.00 3.83 -8.76
C GLN A 68 7.27 2.60 -9.30
N GLY A 69 6.72 2.72 -10.52
CA GLY A 69 6.04 1.61 -11.20
C GLY A 69 4.68 1.26 -10.60
N ALA A 70 4.08 2.18 -9.83
CA ALA A 70 2.70 2.00 -9.37
C ALA A 70 1.73 2.21 -10.53
N THR A 71 0.66 1.42 -10.55
CA THR A 71 -0.42 1.55 -11.53
C THR A 71 -1.74 1.79 -10.83
N TYR A 72 -2.61 2.59 -11.45
CA TYR A 72 -3.97 2.80 -10.97
C TYR A 72 -4.97 2.61 -12.12
N GLN A 73 -6.21 2.31 -11.76
CA GLN A 73 -7.32 2.12 -12.68
C GLN A 73 -8.58 2.69 -12.04
N ILE A 74 -9.43 3.32 -12.85
CA ILE A 74 -10.69 3.89 -12.41
C ILE A 74 -11.83 3.16 -13.14
N GLU A 75 -12.75 2.62 -12.36
CA GLU A 75 -13.96 1.95 -12.85
C GLU A 75 -15.19 2.57 -12.20
N GLY A 76 -15.80 3.54 -12.90
CA GLY A 76 -16.90 4.32 -12.35
C GLY A 76 -16.44 5.15 -11.14
N LYS A 77 -16.85 4.76 -9.93
CA LYS A 77 -16.42 5.40 -8.68
C LYS A 77 -15.32 4.63 -7.95
N THR A 78 -14.98 3.45 -8.43
CA THR A 78 -13.97 2.60 -7.80
C THR A 78 -12.60 2.96 -8.36
N VAL A 79 -11.66 3.23 -7.47
CA VAL A 79 -10.25 3.41 -7.81
C VAL A 79 -9.47 2.24 -7.24
N THR A 80 -8.71 1.58 -8.11
CA THR A 80 -7.84 0.48 -7.77
C THR A 80 -6.40 0.89 -8.04
N ALA A 81 -5.49 0.60 -7.12
CA ALA A 81 -4.06 0.86 -7.28
C ALA A 81 -3.23 -0.37 -6.89
N ASP A 82 -2.27 -0.70 -7.74
CA ASP A 82 -1.33 -1.80 -7.58
C ASP A 82 0.10 -1.25 -7.55
N PHE A 83 0.87 -1.61 -6.52
CA PHE A 83 2.28 -1.28 -6.45
C PHE A 83 3.08 -2.28 -5.62
N ARG A 84 4.37 -2.36 -5.88
CA ARG A 84 5.31 -3.21 -5.13
C ARG A 84 6.11 -2.35 -4.15
N ILE A 85 6.26 -2.82 -2.92
CA ILE A 85 7.16 -2.22 -1.94
C ILE A 85 8.17 -3.25 -1.48
N GLU A 86 9.41 -2.82 -1.21
CA GLU A 86 10.41 -3.63 -0.53
C GLU A 86 10.40 -3.25 0.95
N LEU A 87 10.24 -4.24 1.85
CA LEU A 87 10.10 -3.98 3.29
C LEU A 87 11.33 -3.31 3.89
N LEU A 88 12.52 -3.61 3.36
CA LEU A 88 13.78 -3.04 3.81
C LEU A 88 13.88 -1.54 3.57
N ASP A 89 13.25 -1.01 2.52
CA ASP A 89 13.25 0.44 2.24
C ASP A 89 12.59 1.21 3.40
N PHE A 90 11.63 0.55 4.08
CA PHE A 90 10.93 1.06 5.26
C PHE A 90 11.57 0.63 6.60
N GLU A 91 12.78 0.06 6.58
CA GLU A 91 13.46 -0.50 7.77
C GLU A 91 12.62 -1.55 8.51
N ILE A 92 11.77 -2.27 7.78
CA ILE A 92 11.02 -3.39 8.34
C ILE A 92 11.88 -4.63 8.17
N GLU A 93 12.37 -5.16 9.29
CA GLU A 93 13.17 -6.37 9.29
C GLU A 93 12.35 -7.57 8.79
N ARG A 94 13.03 -8.55 8.18
CA ARG A 94 12.34 -9.73 7.65
C ARG A 94 12.30 -10.84 8.69
N PRO A 95 11.18 -11.54 8.88
CA PRO A 95 11.18 -12.81 9.56
C PRO A 95 12.09 -13.79 8.80
N MET A 96 13.10 -14.34 9.48
CA MET A 96 13.77 -15.57 9.05
C MET A 96 13.12 -16.74 9.75
N PHE A 97 12.67 -17.73 8.98
CA PHE A 97 12.13 -18.97 9.55
C PHE A 97 12.97 -20.15 9.07
N MET A 98 13.66 -20.80 10.01
CA MET A 98 14.50 -21.99 9.75
C MET A 98 15.49 -21.82 8.57
N GLY A 99 16.12 -20.64 8.45
CA GLY A 99 17.07 -20.35 7.36
C GLY A 99 16.44 -20.02 6.00
N ILE A 100 15.12 -20.06 5.89
CA ILE A 100 14.37 -19.62 4.70
C ILE A 100 14.01 -18.15 4.86
N LYS A 101 14.41 -17.33 3.89
CA LYS A 101 14.04 -15.91 3.82
C LYS A 101 12.63 -15.78 3.26
N VAL A 102 11.77 -15.06 3.97
CA VAL A 102 10.47 -14.63 3.44
C VAL A 102 10.71 -13.55 2.38
N VAL A 103 9.90 -13.54 1.31
CA VAL A 103 10.04 -12.63 0.17
C VAL A 103 10.07 -11.16 0.64
N ASP A 104 11.05 -10.42 0.12
CA ASP A 104 11.37 -9.03 0.51
C ASP A 104 10.30 -8.03 0.13
N ALA A 105 9.54 -8.41 -0.90
CA ALA A 105 8.61 -7.53 -1.53
C ALA A 105 7.18 -7.92 -1.31
N VAL A 106 6.39 -6.89 -1.06
CA VAL A 106 4.97 -6.98 -0.88
C VAL A 106 4.30 -6.32 -2.08
N LEU A 107 3.41 -7.07 -2.72
CA LEU A 107 2.46 -6.50 -3.66
C LEU A 107 1.32 -5.90 -2.85
N VAL A 108 1.14 -4.61 -2.99
CA VAL A 108 0.08 -3.85 -2.33
C VAL A 108 -1.01 -3.59 -3.35
N HIS A 109 -2.20 -4.05 -3.01
CA HIS A 109 -3.42 -3.79 -3.76
C HIS A 109 -4.32 -2.91 -2.90
N VAL A 110 -4.72 -1.77 -3.43
CA VAL A 110 -5.59 -0.80 -2.76
C VAL A 110 -6.83 -0.62 -3.61
N GLN A 111 -8.00 -0.73 -2.99
CA GLN A 111 -9.27 -0.40 -3.62
C GLN A 111 -10.03 0.58 -2.71
N PHE A 112 -10.50 1.68 -3.27
CA PHE A 112 -11.35 2.64 -2.57
C PHE A 112 -12.43 3.22 -3.49
N GLU A 113 -13.54 3.64 -2.91
CA GLU A 113 -14.59 4.34 -3.63
C GLU A 113 -14.41 5.86 -3.45
N MET A 114 -14.53 6.60 -4.55
CA MET A 114 -14.60 8.06 -4.52
C MET A 114 -15.95 8.47 -3.94
N GLY A 115 -15.94 8.93 -2.69
CA GLY A 115 -17.12 9.50 -2.03
C GLY A 115 -17.58 10.77 -2.76
N GLY A 116 -18.89 10.88 -2.97
CA GLY A 116 -19.55 12.12 -3.43
C GLY A 116 -19.81 13.09 -2.29
#